data_AF-A0A4Y4DKA3-F1
#
_entry.id   AF-A0A4Y4DKA3-F1
#
_cell.length_a   1.000
_cell.length_b   1.000
_cell.length_c   1.000
_cell.angle_alpha   90.00
_cell.angle_beta   90.00
_cell.angle_gamma   90.00
#
_symmetry.space_group_name_H-M   'P 1'
#
loop_
_entity.id
_entity.type
_entity.pdbx_description
1 polymer ?
#
loop_
_entity_poly.entity_id
_entity_poly.type
_entity_poly.pdbx_seq_one_letter_code
_entity_poly.pdbx_strand_id
1 'polypeptide(L)'
;MKTILDGNSKYKIIFTAPESPNPEYAGKILVGFGEIGSGIDSAGFGSALAEKLGIAYVTVNQAKRTQYQYLTREKIQSVLEPLQENNKFYFYGTSLGGYAAAYYSRPLGANFLALSPRLPVHPITDKRIPIRFRSEGYLHDAMNAGQMPSNSSRKVVLFDPKNSVDSFFVRTELAAAYPDLELHHVKNAGHYVPRVLLLSGSLKKVVVDFLSDNDLEITLKESEIIEWHRSRFYLNLEKKRFGHASEHLEVLLENDSQEQIDEYTKSLNSAIHEK
;
A
#
# COMPACT_ATOMS: atom_id res chain seq x y z
N MET A 1 18.88 -1.50 17.41
CA MET A 1 18.60 -2.79 18.09
C MET A 1 17.29 -3.37 17.54
N LYS A 2 17.22 -4.68 17.26
CA LYS A 2 15.99 -5.36 16.77
C LYS A 2 15.43 -6.29 17.83
N THR A 3 14.12 -6.24 18.04
CA THR A 3 13.39 -7.06 19.02
C THR A 3 12.18 -7.68 18.35
N ILE A 4 12.03 -9.00 18.43
CA ILE A 4 10.81 -9.68 17.97
C ILE A 4 9.73 -9.45 19.03
N LEU A 5 8.60 -8.85 18.64
CA LEU A 5 7.50 -8.58 19.55
C LEU A 5 6.49 -9.74 19.60
N ASP A 6 6.19 -10.33 18.44
CA ASP A 6 5.32 -11.51 18.30
C ASP A 6 5.62 -12.18 16.94
N GLY A 7 5.23 -13.44 16.78
CA GLY A 7 5.33 -14.12 15.49
C GLY A 7 5.04 -15.62 15.56
N ASN A 8 4.69 -16.17 14.40
CA ASN A 8 4.50 -17.59 14.17
C ASN A 8 4.79 -17.92 12.69
N SER A 9 4.36 -19.09 12.20
CA SER A 9 4.58 -19.50 10.81
C SER A 9 3.82 -18.66 9.76
N LYS A 10 2.87 -17.80 10.17
CA LYS A 10 2.01 -16.99 9.32
C LYS A 10 2.32 -15.50 9.35
N TYR A 11 2.96 -14.97 10.40
CA TYR A 11 3.38 -13.57 10.49
C TYR A 11 4.52 -13.36 11.48
N LYS A 12 5.14 -12.18 11.43
CA LYS A 12 6.17 -11.77 12.38
C LYS A 12 6.16 -10.25 12.57
N ILE A 13 6.21 -9.80 13.83
CA ILE A 13 6.22 -8.41 14.23
C ILE A 13 7.56 -8.09 14.88
N ILE A 14 8.29 -7.11 14.35
CA ILE A 14 9.65 -6.79 14.78
C ILE A 14 9.75 -5.29 15.03
N PHE A 15 10.15 -4.92 16.25
CA PHE A 15 10.55 -3.56 16.58
C PHE A 15 12.03 -3.34 16.26
N THR A 16 12.36 -2.20 15.69
CA THR A 16 13.74 -1.77 15.40
C THR A 16 13.91 -0.35 15.93
N ALA A 17 14.76 -0.21 16.96
CA ALA A 17 15.23 1.09 17.41
C ALA A 17 16.28 1.64 16.44
N PRO A 18 16.24 2.95 16.09
CA PRO A 18 17.21 3.56 15.19
C PRO A 18 18.58 3.64 15.86
N GLU A 19 19.65 3.46 15.10
CA GLU A 19 21.02 3.58 15.62
C GLU A 19 21.41 5.03 15.88
N SER A 20 20.87 5.96 15.07
CA SER A 20 21.03 7.40 15.23
C SER A 20 19.63 8.03 15.20
N PRO A 21 18.98 8.18 16.37
CA PRO A 21 17.64 8.75 16.45
C PRO A 21 17.63 10.20 15.94
N ASN A 22 16.69 10.53 15.06
CA ASN A 22 16.45 11.91 14.65
C ASN A 22 15.48 12.59 15.63
N PRO A 23 15.87 13.70 16.29
CA PRO A 23 15.01 14.43 17.23
C PRO A 23 13.67 14.88 16.64
N GLU A 24 13.58 15.13 15.33
CA GLU A 24 12.34 15.51 14.63
C GLU A 24 11.26 14.42 14.73
N TYR A 25 11.68 13.16 14.86
CA TYR A 25 10.80 11.98 14.96
C TYR A 25 10.78 11.36 16.36
N ALA A 26 11.25 12.08 17.38
CA ALA A 26 11.11 11.65 18.76
C ALA A 26 9.62 11.43 19.12
N GLY A 27 9.30 10.31 19.77
CA GLY A 27 7.91 9.94 20.07
C GLY A 27 7.10 9.47 18.86
N LYS A 28 7.73 9.14 17.72
CA LYS A 28 7.05 8.58 16.55
C LYS A 28 7.58 7.17 16.24
N ILE A 29 6.66 6.26 15.93
CA ILE A 29 6.96 4.91 15.47
C ILE A 29 6.28 4.69 14.12
N LEU A 30 7.08 4.42 13.09
CA LEU A 30 6.56 4.03 11.78
C LEU A 30 6.26 2.52 11.78
N VAL A 31 5.08 2.13 11.32
CA VAL A 31 4.64 0.72 11.23
C VAL A 31 4.46 0.36 9.76
N GLY A 32 5.29 -0.52 9.22
CA GLY A 32 5.29 -0.85 7.80
C GLY A 32 4.71 -2.22 7.46
N PHE A 33 3.88 -2.26 6.41
CA PHE A 33 3.26 -3.48 5.88
C PHE A 33 3.70 -3.74 4.45
N GLY A 34 4.07 -4.99 4.17
CA GLY A 34 4.49 -5.46 2.86
C GLY A 34 3.35 -5.75 1.89
N GLU A 35 3.72 -6.01 0.65
CA GLU A 35 2.81 -6.39 -0.42
C GLU A 35 2.45 -7.90 -0.32
N ILE A 36 1.57 -8.36 -1.21
CA ILE A 36 1.11 -9.78 -1.24
C ILE A 36 2.25 -10.80 -1.41
N GLY A 37 3.35 -10.38 -2.04
CA GLY A 37 4.54 -11.21 -2.27
C GLY A 37 5.58 -11.15 -1.14
N SER A 38 5.40 -10.26 -0.15
CA SER A 38 6.30 -10.16 0.99
C SER A 38 6.26 -11.43 1.84
N GLY A 39 7.41 -11.80 2.40
CA GLY A 39 7.56 -12.99 3.24
C GLY A 39 7.95 -12.62 4.68
N ILE A 40 8.07 -13.63 5.54
CA ILE A 40 8.41 -13.44 6.96
C ILE A 40 9.84 -12.90 7.14
N ASP A 41 10.75 -13.27 6.24
CA ASP A 41 12.19 -12.97 6.36
C ASP A 41 12.64 -11.75 5.56
N SER A 42 11.75 -11.10 4.82
CA SER A 42 12.13 -9.88 4.09
C SER A 42 12.34 -8.72 5.05
N ALA A 43 13.30 -7.85 4.72
CA ALA A 43 13.35 -6.51 5.30
C ALA A 43 11.96 -5.85 5.14
N GLY A 44 11.43 -5.30 6.24
CA GLY A 44 10.08 -4.72 6.25
C GLY A 44 9.91 -3.62 5.22
N PHE A 45 8.70 -3.48 4.69
CA PHE A 45 8.37 -2.41 3.75
C PHE A 45 8.57 -1.02 4.38
N GLY A 46 9.52 -0.25 3.87
CA GLY A 46 9.88 1.06 4.42
C GLY A 46 11.00 1.03 5.47
N SER A 47 11.56 -0.13 5.81
CA SER A 47 12.67 -0.25 6.78
C SER A 47 13.88 0.61 6.40
N ALA A 48 14.31 0.57 5.14
CA ALA A 48 15.43 1.39 4.67
C ALA A 48 15.13 2.89 4.69
N LEU A 49 13.86 3.29 4.56
CA LEU A 49 13.46 4.69 4.73
C LEU A 49 13.51 5.07 6.21
N ALA A 50 12.97 4.22 7.09
CA ALA A 50 12.97 4.46 8.52
C ALA A 50 14.38 4.61 9.09
N GLU A 51 15.30 3.74 8.66
CA GLU A 51 16.72 3.80 9.00
C GLU A 51 17.34 5.13 8.57
N LYS A 52 17.12 5.55 7.31
CA LYS A 52 17.61 6.84 6.79
C LYS A 52 17.03 8.04 7.52
N LEU A 53 15.79 7.95 8.02
CA LEU A 53 15.13 9.00 8.77
C LEU A 53 15.52 9.01 10.25
N GLY A 54 16.15 7.95 10.77
CA GLY A 54 16.45 7.82 12.19
C GLY A 54 15.19 7.67 13.05
N ILE A 55 14.12 7.07 12.52
CA ILE A 55 12.84 6.85 13.22
C ILE A 55 12.72 5.41 13.72
N ALA A 56 12.11 5.20 14.88
CA ALA A 56 11.76 3.87 15.36
C ALA A 56 10.75 3.20 14.43
N TYR A 57 10.92 1.90 14.23
CA TYR A 57 10.20 1.20 13.17
C TYR A 57 9.70 -0.17 13.60
N VAL A 58 8.43 -0.45 13.33
CA VAL A 58 7.83 -1.77 13.45
C VAL A 58 7.61 -2.35 12.07
N THR A 59 8.19 -3.52 11.83
CA THR A 59 7.90 -4.34 10.65
C THR A 59 6.77 -5.31 10.98
N VAL A 60 5.73 -5.35 10.14
CA VAL A 60 4.70 -6.40 10.18
C VAL A 60 4.78 -7.24 8.91
N ASN A 61 5.44 -8.40 9.02
CA ASN A 61 5.59 -9.34 7.92
C ASN A 61 4.52 -10.43 7.98
N GLN A 62 4.16 -10.96 6.82
CA GLN A 62 3.27 -12.11 6.66
C GLN A 62 3.97 -13.24 5.90
N ALA A 63 3.48 -14.47 6.07
CA ALA A 63 3.78 -15.53 5.12
C ALA A 63 3.20 -15.19 3.75
N LYS A 64 3.88 -15.61 2.70
CA LYS A 64 3.44 -15.32 1.32
C LYS A 64 2.02 -15.81 1.11
N ARG A 65 1.22 -15.01 0.40
CA ARG A 65 -0.18 -15.31 0.02
C ARG A 65 -1.17 -15.42 1.17
N THR A 66 -0.80 -15.16 2.42
CA THR A 66 -1.79 -15.18 3.52
C THR A 66 -2.63 -13.92 3.58
N GLN A 67 -2.19 -12.83 2.93
CA GLN A 67 -2.84 -11.52 2.90
C GLN A 67 -3.18 -10.98 4.30
N TYR A 68 -2.27 -11.22 5.25
CA TYR A 68 -2.44 -10.91 6.67
C TYR A 68 -3.63 -11.59 7.38
N GLN A 69 -4.37 -12.50 6.72
CA GLN A 69 -5.65 -13.04 7.21
C GLN A 69 -5.57 -13.82 8.54
N TYR A 70 -4.38 -14.16 9.03
CA TYR A 70 -4.18 -14.84 10.33
C TYR A 70 -3.69 -13.91 11.43
N LEU A 71 -3.73 -12.60 11.19
CA LEU A 71 -3.32 -11.57 12.13
C LEU A 71 -4.54 -10.70 12.46
N THR A 72 -5.02 -10.75 13.70
CA THR A 72 -6.21 -9.99 14.11
C THR A 72 -5.87 -8.59 14.58
N ARG A 73 -6.87 -7.72 14.69
CA ARG A 73 -6.72 -6.36 15.24
C ARG A 73 -6.31 -6.38 16.71
N GLU A 74 -6.91 -7.26 17.50
CA GLU A 74 -6.64 -7.43 18.94
C GLU A 74 -5.19 -7.82 19.16
N LYS A 75 -4.66 -8.69 18.29
CA LYS A 75 -3.26 -9.10 18.34
C LYS A 75 -2.31 -7.94 18.00
N ILE A 76 -2.58 -7.15 16.96
CA ILE A 76 -1.78 -5.95 16.69
C ILE A 76 -1.86 -4.97 17.87
N GLN A 77 -3.06 -4.71 18.38
CA GLN A 77 -3.26 -3.81 19.51
C GLN A 77 -2.47 -4.27 20.73
N SER A 78 -2.63 -5.52 21.17
CA SER A 78 -1.94 -6.04 22.36
C SER A 78 -0.41 -5.97 22.26
N VAL A 79 0.12 -6.09 21.04
CA VAL A 79 1.56 -6.07 20.78
C VAL A 79 2.10 -4.64 20.74
N LEU A 80 1.34 -3.68 20.22
CA LEU A 80 1.80 -2.30 20.03
C LEU A 80 1.42 -1.36 21.16
N GLU A 81 0.33 -1.63 21.88
CA GLU A 81 -0.15 -0.79 23.00
C GLU A 81 0.93 -0.53 24.08
N PRO A 82 1.80 -1.49 24.46
CA PRO A 82 2.91 -1.20 25.39
C PRO A 82 3.92 -0.17 24.87
N LEU A 83 3.99 0.03 23.55
CA LEU A 83 4.86 1.04 22.94
C LEU A 83 4.15 2.40 22.80
N GLN A 84 2.85 2.50 23.07
CA GLN A 84 2.05 3.69 22.80
C GLN A 84 2.17 4.79 23.87
N GLU A 85 2.54 4.46 25.11
CA GLU A 85 2.50 5.37 26.28
C GLU A 85 3.14 6.76 26.00
N ASN A 86 4.21 6.79 25.21
CA ASN A 86 4.91 8.03 24.82
C ASN A 86 5.10 8.17 23.30
N ASN A 87 4.41 7.35 22.50
CA ASN A 87 4.62 7.32 21.06
C ASN A 87 3.32 7.41 20.27
N LYS A 88 3.39 8.10 19.12
CA LYS A 88 2.37 8.06 18.08
C LYS A 88 2.78 7.07 17.00
N PHE A 89 1.82 6.26 16.56
CA PHE A 89 2.03 5.35 15.44
C PHE A 89 1.64 5.98 14.11
N TYR A 90 2.46 5.71 13.11
CA TYR A 90 2.24 6.07 11.71
C TYR A 90 2.28 4.80 10.88
N PHE A 91 1.12 4.29 10.49
CA PHE A 91 0.98 3.08 9.69
C PHE A 91 1.20 3.40 8.22
N TYR A 92 1.98 2.59 7.52
CA TYR A 92 2.39 2.87 6.15
C TYR A 92 2.42 1.60 5.30
N GLY A 93 1.85 1.67 4.10
CA GLY A 93 1.87 0.54 3.18
C GLY A 93 1.33 0.87 1.79
N THR A 94 1.58 -0.04 0.87
CA THR A 94 1.06 0.02 -0.51
C THR A 94 0.29 -1.25 -0.86
N SER A 95 -0.74 -1.13 -1.71
CA SER A 95 -1.53 -2.29 -2.16
C SER A 95 -2.13 -3.05 -0.98
N LEU A 96 -1.79 -4.33 -0.81
CA LEU A 96 -2.12 -5.10 0.39
C LEU A 96 -1.64 -4.43 1.69
N GLY A 97 -0.43 -3.88 1.69
CA GLY A 97 0.11 -3.18 2.84
C GLY A 97 -0.65 -1.89 3.14
N GLY A 98 -1.19 -1.21 2.12
CA GLY A 98 -2.04 -0.03 2.30
C GLY A 98 -3.36 -0.38 2.96
N TYR A 99 -3.97 -1.51 2.56
CA TYR A 99 -5.11 -2.08 3.28
C TYR A 99 -4.75 -2.39 4.73
N ALA A 100 -3.65 -3.10 4.98
CA ALA A 100 -3.23 -3.50 6.31
C ALA A 100 -2.96 -2.28 7.21
N ALA A 101 -2.32 -1.24 6.66
CA ALA A 101 -2.09 0.03 7.36
C ALA A 101 -3.40 0.65 7.86
N ALA A 102 -4.42 0.74 7.00
CA ALA A 102 -5.74 1.26 7.39
C ALA A 102 -6.52 0.31 8.30
N TYR A 103 -6.40 -1.01 8.12
CA TYR A 103 -7.15 -2.00 8.89
C TYR A 103 -6.65 -2.11 10.33
N TYR A 104 -5.33 -2.14 10.53
CA TYR A 104 -4.69 -2.34 11.83
C TYR A 104 -4.42 -1.05 12.61
N SER A 105 -4.48 0.14 11.98
CA SER A 105 -4.40 1.41 12.70
C SER A 105 -5.63 1.68 13.56
N ARG A 106 -6.79 1.13 13.17
CA ARG A 106 -8.11 1.39 13.78
C ARG A 106 -8.15 1.21 15.30
N PRO A 107 -7.81 0.02 15.87
CA PRO A 107 -7.92 -0.20 17.32
C PRO A 107 -7.02 0.72 18.15
N LEU A 108 -5.92 1.22 17.56
CA LEU A 108 -4.95 2.09 18.23
C LEU A 108 -5.27 3.58 18.06
N GLY A 109 -6.25 3.93 17.21
CA GLY A 109 -6.51 5.31 16.81
C GLY A 109 -5.29 5.97 16.16
N ALA A 110 -4.52 5.19 15.39
CA ALA A 110 -3.24 5.61 14.83
C ALA A 110 -3.37 6.31 13.47
N ASN A 111 -2.35 7.10 13.10
CA ASN A 111 -2.27 7.69 11.77
C ASN A 111 -2.00 6.62 10.72
N PHE A 112 -2.47 6.79 9.49
CA PHE A 112 -2.04 5.94 8.37
C PHE A 112 -1.87 6.68 7.04
N LEU A 113 -0.93 6.19 6.24
CA LEU A 113 -0.71 6.54 4.85
C LEU A 113 -0.79 5.28 4.00
N ALA A 114 -1.84 5.19 3.18
CA ALA A 114 -2.11 4.06 2.32
C ALA A 114 -1.99 4.46 0.84
N LEU A 115 -1.09 3.78 0.11
CA LEU A 115 -0.86 4.02 -1.31
C LEU A 115 -1.54 2.91 -2.14
N SER A 116 -2.46 3.27 -3.03
CA SER A 116 -3.24 2.33 -3.86
C SER A 116 -3.78 1.12 -3.07
N PRO A 117 -4.49 1.33 -1.94
CA PRO A 117 -4.86 0.23 -1.05
C PRO A 117 -5.88 -0.70 -1.70
N ARG A 118 -5.62 -2.02 -1.60
CA ARG A 118 -6.59 -3.06 -1.98
C ARG A 118 -6.31 -4.36 -1.23
N LEU A 119 -7.35 -5.16 -1.02
CA LEU A 119 -7.22 -6.51 -0.48
C LEU A 119 -7.74 -7.55 -1.48
N PRO A 120 -6.86 -8.29 -2.17
CA PRO A 120 -7.28 -9.26 -3.17
C PRO A 120 -8.32 -10.30 -2.74
N VAL A 121 -8.25 -10.79 -1.50
CA VAL A 121 -9.22 -11.78 -0.98
C VAL A 121 -10.55 -11.16 -0.54
N HIS A 122 -10.67 -9.83 -0.46
CA HIS A 122 -11.90 -9.21 0.02
C HIS A 122 -13.09 -9.53 -0.91
N PRO A 123 -14.29 -9.87 -0.38
CA PRO A 123 -15.46 -10.25 -1.19
C PRO A 123 -15.95 -9.23 -2.24
N ILE A 124 -15.49 -7.98 -2.16
CA ILE A 124 -15.89 -6.91 -3.09
C ILE A 124 -14.91 -6.77 -4.26
N THR A 125 -13.69 -7.30 -4.11
CA THR A 125 -12.59 -7.19 -5.08
C THR A 125 -12.12 -8.56 -5.59
N ASP A 126 -12.43 -9.67 -4.92
CA ASP A 126 -12.05 -11.04 -5.28
C ASP A 126 -12.47 -11.47 -6.71
N LYS A 127 -13.61 -10.96 -7.19
CA LYS A 127 -14.12 -11.16 -8.56
C LYS A 127 -13.51 -10.21 -9.58
N ARG A 128 -12.87 -9.13 -9.13
CA ARG A 128 -12.25 -8.10 -9.97
C ARG A 128 -10.74 -8.29 -10.11
N ILE A 129 -10.16 -9.24 -9.36
CA ILE A 129 -8.73 -9.46 -9.28
C ILE A 129 -8.37 -10.86 -9.83
N PRO A 130 -7.22 -11.02 -10.51
CA PRO A 130 -6.80 -12.30 -11.05
C PRO A 130 -6.76 -13.44 -10.02
N ILE A 131 -7.18 -14.63 -10.43
CA ILE A 131 -7.27 -15.84 -9.59
C ILE A 131 -5.96 -16.18 -8.85
N ARG A 132 -4.81 -15.82 -9.42
CA ARG A 132 -3.47 -16.03 -8.82
C ARG A 132 -3.27 -15.32 -7.48
N PHE A 133 -4.13 -14.35 -7.15
CA PHE A 133 -4.09 -13.60 -5.90
C PHE A 133 -5.15 -14.05 -4.89
N ARG A 134 -5.87 -15.15 -5.14
CA ARG A 134 -6.77 -15.71 -4.13
C ARG A 134 -5.98 -16.32 -2.97
N SER A 135 -6.50 -16.19 -1.76
CA SER A 135 -6.00 -16.89 -0.56
C SER A 135 -7.08 -17.84 -0.02
N GLU A 136 -6.81 -18.46 1.14
CA GLU A 136 -7.68 -19.44 1.80
C GLU A 136 -9.06 -18.89 2.23
N GLY A 137 -9.29 -17.58 2.11
CA GLY A 137 -10.57 -16.94 2.40
C GLY A 137 -10.39 -15.58 3.08
N TYR A 138 -11.49 -14.85 3.19
CA TYR A 138 -11.57 -13.60 3.92
C TYR A 138 -11.95 -13.88 5.38
N LEU A 139 -11.02 -13.63 6.30
CA LEU A 139 -11.14 -13.92 7.74
C LEU A 139 -11.20 -12.65 8.60
N HIS A 140 -10.83 -11.50 8.05
CA HIS A 140 -10.87 -10.24 8.78
C HIS A 140 -12.31 -9.78 9.01
N ASP A 141 -12.54 -9.14 10.16
CA ASP A 141 -13.78 -8.39 10.39
C ASP A 141 -13.95 -7.26 9.37
N ALA A 142 -15.17 -6.71 9.29
CA ALA A 142 -15.43 -5.52 8.48
C ALA A 142 -14.48 -4.36 8.84
N MET A 143 -14.14 -3.54 7.85
CA MET A 143 -13.23 -2.40 8.05
C MET A 143 -13.72 -1.45 9.16
N ASN A 144 -15.03 -1.25 9.27
CA ASN A 144 -15.65 -0.38 10.28
C ASN A 144 -15.93 -1.05 11.64
N ALA A 145 -15.62 -2.34 11.81
CA ALA A 145 -15.85 -3.05 13.06
C ALA A 145 -15.02 -2.47 14.22
N GLY A 146 -15.57 -2.53 15.43
CA GLY A 146 -14.95 -2.01 16.65
C GLY A 146 -15.07 -0.49 16.81
N GLN A 147 -14.80 -0.02 18.04
CA GLN A 147 -14.74 1.41 18.33
C GLN A 147 -13.42 1.97 17.81
N MET A 148 -13.50 3.10 17.11
CA MET A 148 -12.33 3.91 16.82
C MET A 148 -12.14 4.85 18.01
N PRO A 149 -10.97 4.86 18.68
CA PRO A 149 -10.69 5.86 19.71
C PRO A 149 -10.94 7.27 19.15
N SER A 150 -11.43 8.19 19.98
CA SER A 150 -11.87 9.54 19.58
C SER A 150 -10.74 10.49 19.16
N ASN A 151 -9.61 9.95 18.69
CA ASN A 151 -8.39 10.69 18.49
C ASN A 151 -8.35 11.29 17.08
N SER A 152 -7.83 12.52 16.98
CA SER A 152 -7.58 13.28 15.74
C SER A 152 -6.45 12.67 14.89
N SER A 153 -6.58 11.38 14.55
CA SER A 153 -5.63 10.65 13.73
C SER A 153 -5.77 11.06 12.27
N ARG A 154 -4.61 11.30 11.63
CA ARG A 154 -4.49 11.63 10.22
C ARG A 154 -4.58 10.37 9.37
N LYS A 155 -5.50 10.36 8.41
CA LYS A 155 -5.86 9.17 7.61
C LYS A 155 -5.75 9.52 6.14
N VAL A 156 -4.65 9.16 5.51
CA VAL A 156 -4.34 9.58 4.15
C VAL A 156 -4.38 8.39 3.19
N VAL A 157 -5.08 8.56 2.07
CA VAL A 157 -5.08 7.61 0.96
C VAL A 157 -4.67 8.32 -0.33
N LEU A 158 -3.63 7.79 -0.98
CA LEU A 158 -3.23 8.20 -2.33
C LEU A 158 -3.61 7.09 -3.31
N PHE A 159 -4.39 7.39 -4.33
CA PHE A 159 -4.81 6.42 -5.34
C PHE A 159 -5.04 7.08 -6.70
N ASP A 160 -5.01 6.30 -7.78
CA ASP A 160 -5.50 6.76 -9.07
C ASP A 160 -7.03 6.55 -9.13
N PRO A 161 -7.85 7.62 -9.20
CA PRO A 161 -9.30 7.47 -9.22
C PRO A 161 -9.83 6.72 -10.44
N LYS A 162 -9.01 6.60 -11.50
CA LYS A 162 -9.37 5.89 -12.73
C LYS A 162 -9.02 4.40 -12.68
N ASN A 163 -8.18 3.96 -11.74
CA ASN A 163 -8.05 2.54 -11.47
C ASN A 163 -9.35 2.01 -10.84
N SER A 164 -10.14 1.28 -11.62
CA SER A 164 -11.49 0.87 -11.22
C SER A 164 -11.52 0.00 -9.96
N VAL A 165 -10.49 -0.82 -9.72
CA VAL A 165 -10.41 -1.71 -8.56
C VAL A 165 -10.08 -0.92 -7.29
N ASP A 166 -9.01 -0.11 -7.33
CA ASP A 166 -8.58 0.68 -6.18
C ASP A 166 -9.64 1.74 -5.84
N SER A 167 -10.17 2.44 -6.84
CA SER A 167 -11.21 3.45 -6.66
C SER A 167 -12.50 2.87 -6.04
N PHE A 168 -12.90 1.67 -6.49
CA PHE A 168 -14.03 0.97 -5.90
C PHE A 168 -13.75 0.61 -4.44
N PHE A 169 -12.59 0.00 -4.15
CA PHE A 169 -12.20 -0.39 -2.79
C PHE A 169 -12.13 0.80 -1.83
N VAL A 170 -11.47 1.89 -2.23
CA VAL A 170 -11.36 3.12 -1.43
C VAL A 170 -12.74 3.67 -1.08
N ARG A 171 -13.65 3.75 -2.06
CA ARG A 171 -14.99 4.29 -1.85
C ARG A 171 -15.88 3.41 -0.98
N THR A 172 -15.87 2.10 -1.19
CA THR A 172 -16.81 1.20 -0.53
C THR A 172 -16.34 0.73 0.83
N GLU A 173 -15.03 0.58 1.04
CA GLU A 173 -14.47 0.09 2.30
C GLU A 173 -13.86 1.22 3.14
N LEU A 174 -12.90 1.96 2.58
CA LEU A 174 -12.14 2.93 3.38
C LEU A 174 -12.95 4.17 3.72
N ALA A 175 -13.55 4.83 2.73
CA ALA A 175 -14.35 6.04 2.96
C ALA A 175 -15.61 5.76 3.80
N ALA A 176 -16.17 4.55 3.70
CA ALA A 176 -17.29 4.13 4.54
C ALA A 176 -16.86 3.91 6.01
N ALA A 177 -15.64 3.42 6.25
CA ALA A 177 -15.13 3.17 7.60
C ALA A 177 -14.47 4.39 8.26
N TYR A 178 -14.03 5.36 7.45
CA TYR A 178 -13.30 6.57 7.85
C TYR A 178 -13.91 7.81 7.17
N PRO A 179 -14.89 8.47 7.81
CA PRO A 179 -15.55 9.65 7.23
C PRO A 179 -14.64 10.87 7.06
N ASP A 180 -13.52 10.92 7.78
CA ASP A 180 -12.53 12.01 7.81
C ASP A 180 -11.26 11.68 7.01
N LEU A 181 -11.37 10.82 6.00
CA LEU A 181 -10.26 10.38 5.15
C LEU A 181 -9.75 11.50 4.23
N GLU A 182 -8.45 11.79 4.28
CA GLU A 182 -7.75 12.65 3.32
C GLU A 182 -7.48 11.87 2.02
N LEU A 183 -8.21 12.21 0.96
CA LEU A 183 -8.07 11.58 -0.35
C LEU A 183 -7.20 12.43 -1.28
N HIS A 184 -6.10 11.86 -1.76
CA HIS A 184 -5.22 12.48 -2.74
C HIS A 184 -5.20 11.66 -4.04
N HIS A 185 -5.54 12.30 -5.16
CA HIS A 185 -5.55 11.64 -6.45
C HIS A 185 -4.17 11.71 -7.12
N VAL A 186 -3.63 10.56 -7.51
CA VAL A 186 -2.37 10.44 -8.24
C VAL A 186 -2.71 10.01 -9.66
N LYS A 187 -2.88 10.99 -10.54
CA LYS A 187 -3.30 10.76 -11.94
C LYS A 187 -2.30 9.88 -12.69
N ASN A 188 -2.83 9.04 -13.58
CA ASN A 188 -2.06 8.17 -14.48
C ASN A 188 -1.14 7.18 -13.74
N ALA A 189 -1.42 6.88 -12.47
CA ALA A 189 -0.64 5.92 -11.72
C ALA A 189 -1.15 4.49 -11.88
N GLY A 190 -2.42 4.32 -12.25
CA GLY A 190 -3.10 3.03 -12.13
C GLY A 190 -2.94 2.48 -10.70
N HIS A 191 -2.53 1.22 -10.59
CA HIS A 191 -2.21 0.59 -9.30
C HIS A 191 -0.79 0.91 -8.77
N TYR A 192 0.02 1.67 -9.51
CA TYR A 192 1.46 1.84 -9.27
C TYR A 192 1.82 3.16 -8.58
N VAL A 193 0.96 3.64 -7.67
CA VAL A 193 1.12 4.94 -6.98
C VAL A 193 2.51 5.17 -6.38
N PRO A 194 3.09 4.26 -5.56
CA PRO A 194 4.42 4.50 -5.01
C PRO A 194 5.49 4.66 -6.10
N ARG A 195 5.35 3.92 -7.21
CA ARG A 195 6.31 3.97 -8.31
C ARG A 195 6.21 5.27 -9.09
N VAL A 196 5.00 5.75 -9.34
CA VAL A 196 4.74 7.05 -9.98
C VAL A 196 5.27 8.21 -9.13
N LEU A 197 5.03 8.17 -7.81
CA LEU A 197 5.60 9.14 -6.88
C LEU A 197 7.14 9.08 -6.87
N LEU A 198 7.72 7.88 -6.97
CA LEU A 198 9.17 7.71 -7.02
C LEU A 198 9.77 8.30 -8.31
N LEU A 199 9.18 8.00 -9.47
CA LEU A 199 9.60 8.56 -10.77
C LEU A 199 9.53 10.10 -10.77
N SER A 200 8.51 10.64 -10.11
CA SER A 200 8.32 12.09 -10.00
C SER A 200 9.19 12.75 -8.94
N GLY A 201 9.97 11.99 -8.16
CA GLY A 201 10.78 12.51 -7.04
C GLY A 201 9.97 12.87 -5.78
N SER A 202 8.65 12.64 -5.77
CA SER A 202 7.73 13.06 -4.70
C SER A 202 7.58 12.03 -3.58
N LEU A 203 7.92 10.75 -3.79
CA LEU A 203 7.63 9.69 -2.81
C LEU A 203 8.23 9.95 -1.43
N LYS A 204 9.52 10.33 -1.36
CA LYS A 204 10.17 10.61 -0.08
C LYS A 204 9.50 11.79 0.63
N LYS A 205 9.20 12.86 -0.12
CA LYS A 205 8.57 14.06 0.41
C LYS A 205 7.19 13.75 0.99
N VAL A 206 6.35 13.02 0.25
CA VAL A 206 5.03 12.58 0.73
C VAL A 206 5.10 11.85 2.05
N VAL A 207 6.04 10.91 2.21
CA VAL A 207 6.16 10.17 3.48
C VAL A 207 6.67 11.08 4.61
N VAL A 208 7.60 11.98 4.33
CA VAL A 208 8.11 12.96 5.32
C VAL A 208 7.01 13.95 5.72
N ASP A 209 6.29 14.53 4.76
CA ASP A 209 5.16 15.44 5.03
C ASP A 209 4.10 14.73 5.88
N PHE A 210 3.79 13.46 5.58
CA PHE A 210 2.89 12.64 6.39
C PHE A 210 3.40 12.44 7.81
N LEU A 211 4.66 12.03 7.98
CA LEU A 211 5.28 11.80 9.29
C LEU A 211 5.39 13.08 10.12
N SER A 212 5.54 14.24 9.47
CA SER A 212 5.66 15.56 10.10
C SER A 212 4.31 16.27 10.26
N ASP A 213 3.19 15.59 9.96
CA ASP A 213 1.83 16.13 10.03
C ASP A 213 1.60 17.39 9.17
N ASN A 214 2.34 17.52 8.07
CA ASN A 214 2.23 18.60 7.09
C ASN A 214 1.28 18.24 5.93
N ASP A 215 0.75 19.24 5.24
CA ASP A 215 0.04 19.02 3.97
C ASP A 215 0.93 18.30 2.94
N LEU A 216 0.33 17.40 2.16
CA LEU A 216 1.07 16.63 1.18
C LEU A 216 1.26 17.42 -0.11
N GLU A 217 2.52 17.65 -0.48
CA GLU A 217 2.85 18.25 -1.76
C GLU A 217 3.25 17.18 -2.78
N ILE A 218 2.39 16.95 -3.77
CA ILE A 218 2.59 15.93 -4.80
C ILE A 218 2.86 16.64 -6.13
N THR A 219 4.09 16.49 -6.63
CA THR A 219 4.45 16.87 -8.01
C THR A 219 4.52 15.61 -8.87
N LEU A 220 3.89 15.65 -10.05
CA LEU A 220 3.89 14.54 -11.00
C LEU A 220 4.59 14.93 -12.29
N LYS A 221 5.43 14.02 -12.79
CA LYS A 221 6.10 14.17 -14.09
C LYS A 221 5.34 13.36 -15.14
N GLU A 222 4.24 13.91 -15.63
CA GLU A 222 3.26 13.16 -16.44
C GLU A 222 3.88 12.46 -17.66
N SER A 223 4.76 13.11 -18.40
CA SER A 223 5.42 12.50 -19.57
C SER A 223 6.31 11.30 -19.19
N GLU A 224 7.10 11.41 -18.11
CA GLU A 224 7.93 10.31 -17.60
C GLU A 224 7.08 9.12 -17.11
N ILE A 225 5.90 9.42 -16.54
CA ILE A 225 4.96 8.40 -16.07
C ILE A 225 4.37 7.62 -17.25
N ILE A 226 3.86 8.31 -18.26
CA ILE A 226 3.26 7.66 -19.44
C ILE A 226 4.30 6.82 -20.20
N GLU A 227 5.50 7.35 -20.41
CA GLU A 227 6.58 6.60 -21.05
C GLU A 227 6.97 5.36 -20.23
N TRP A 228 6.99 5.47 -18.90
CA TRP A 228 7.22 4.31 -18.04
C TRP A 228 6.10 3.26 -18.18
N HIS A 229 4.83 3.66 -18.23
CA HIS A 229 3.71 2.72 -18.46
C HIS A 229 3.85 2.01 -19.81
N ARG A 230 4.20 2.74 -20.88
CA ARG A 230 4.44 2.18 -22.22
C ARG A 230 5.58 1.16 -22.22
N SER A 231 6.72 1.53 -21.64
CA SER A 231 7.86 0.61 -21.49
C SER A 231 7.48 -0.66 -20.72
N ARG A 232 6.71 -0.52 -19.63
CA ARG A 232 6.27 -1.68 -18.83
C ARG A 232 5.22 -2.53 -19.51
N PHE A 233 4.36 -1.95 -20.33
CA PHE A 233 3.40 -2.69 -21.15
C PHE A 233 4.15 -3.70 -22.03
N TYR A 234 5.06 -3.24 -22.90
CA TYR A 234 5.80 -4.12 -23.81
C TYR A 234 6.69 -5.11 -23.07
N LEU A 235 7.40 -4.69 -22.01
CA LEU A 235 8.22 -5.60 -21.20
C LEU A 235 7.40 -6.74 -20.58
N ASN A 236 6.16 -6.46 -20.15
CA ASN A 236 5.29 -7.49 -19.59
C ASN A 236 4.70 -8.40 -20.67
N LEU A 237 4.48 -7.91 -21.90
CA LEU A 237 4.13 -8.77 -23.03
C LEU A 237 5.25 -9.76 -23.34
N GLU A 238 6.49 -9.28 -23.47
CA GLU A 238 7.68 -10.11 -23.71
C GLU A 238 7.83 -11.21 -22.64
N LYS A 239 7.60 -10.84 -21.37
CA LYS A 239 7.66 -11.77 -20.23
C LYS A 239 6.41 -12.64 -20.06
N LYS A 240 5.45 -12.59 -20.98
CA LYS A 240 4.16 -13.30 -20.94
C LYS A 240 3.37 -13.04 -19.64
N ARG A 241 3.49 -11.83 -19.09
CA ARG A 241 2.85 -11.34 -17.85
C ARG A 241 1.61 -10.50 -18.17
N PHE A 242 0.67 -11.09 -18.92
CA PHE A 242 -0.45 -10.36 -19.52
C PHE A 242 -1.29 -9.57 -18.52
N GLY A 243 -1.56 -10.11 -17.32
CA GLY A 243 -2.30 -9.37 -16.30
C GLY A 243 -1.62 -8.06 -15.87
N HIS A 244 -0.28 -8.01 -15.84
CA HIS A 244 0.45 -6.76 -15.58
C HIS A 244 0.48 -5.86 -16.81
N ALA A 245 0.59 -6.42 -18.01
CA ALA A 245 0.49 -5.64 -19.25
C ALA A 245 -0.87 -4.93 -19.32
N SER A 246 -1.97 -5.62 -19.01
CA SER A 246 -3.32 -5.04 -18.95
C SER A 246 -3.42 -3.88 -17.95
N GLU A 247 -2.85 -4.01 -16.74
CA GLU A 247 -2.82 -2.90 -15.77
C GLU A 247 -2.08 -1.65 -16.30
N HIS A 248 -1.04 -1.81 -17.14
CA HIS A 248 -0.39 -0.66 -17.78
C HIS A 248 -1.19 -0.11 -18.95
N LEU A 249 -1.82 -1.00 -19.74
CA LEU A 249 -2.67 -0.62 -20.86
C LEU A 249 -3.84 0.26 -20.42
N GLU A 250 -4.49 -0.05 -19.29
CA GLU A 250 -5.58 0.76 -18.72
C GLU A 250 -5.21 2.25 -18.61
N VAL A 251 -3.97 2.56 -18.21
CA VAL A 251 -3.48 3.94 -18.13
C VAL A 251 -3.21 4.53 -19.52
N LEU A 252 -2.65 3.74 -20.44
CA LEU A 252 -2.31 4.20 -21.79
C LEU A 252 -3.55 4.49 -22.63
N LEU A 253 -4.64 3.73 -22.46
CA LEU A 253 -5.92 3.92 -23.18
C LEU A 253 -6.53 5.31 -23.02
N GLU A 254 -6.14 6.05 -21.98
CA GLU A 254 -6.69 7.37 -21.69
C GLU A 254 -5.76 8.52 -22.08
N ASN A 255 -4.51 8.21 -22.43
CA ASN A 255 -3.44 9.20 -22.61
C ASN A 255 -2.82 9.15 -24.01
N ASP A 256 -2.94 8.04 -24.73
CA ASP A 256 -2.37 7.86 -26.07
C ASP A 256 -3.44 8.01 -27.18
N SER A 257 -2.99 8.16 -28.42
CA SER A 257 -3.87 8.29 -29.58
C SER A 257 -4.59 6.97 -29.91
N GLN A 258 -5.71 7.04 -30.64
CA GLN A 258 -6.43 5.84 -31.07
C GLN A 258 -5.55 4.86 -31.87
N GLU A 259 -4.66 5.37 -32.71
CA GLU A 259 -3.71 4.55 -33.49
C GLU A 259 -2.79 3.74 -32.57
N GLN A 260 -2.26 4.36 -31.52
CA GLN A 260 -1.41 3.70 -30.53
C GLN A 260 -2.20 2.68 -29.71
N ILE A 261 -3.44 3.02 -29.34
CA ILE A 261 -4.35 2.12 -28.63
C ILE A 261 -4.63 0.85 -29.43
N ASP A 262 -4.87 1.00 -30.74
CA ASP A 262 -5.10 -0.12 -31.65
C ASP A 262 -3.85 -1.01 -31.74
N GLU A 263 -2.66 -0.40 -31.79
CA GLU A 263 -1.38 -1.12 -31.75
C GLU A 263 -1.19 -1.94 -30.46
N TYR A 264 -1.46 -1.34 -29.30
CA TYR A 264 -1.34 -2.04 -28.01
C TYR A 264 -2.31 -3.21 -27.93
N THR A 265 -3.56 -2.98 -28.33
CA THR A 265 -4.61 -4.01 -28.30
C THR A 265 -4.25 -5.18 -29.22
N LYS A 266 -3.77 -4.89 -30.44
CA LYS A 266 -3.27 -5.89 -31.37
C LYS A 266 -2.11 -6.68 -30.76
N SER A 267 -1.12 -5.99 -30.18
CA SER A 267 0.06 -6.62 -29.57
C SER A 267 -0.30 -7.55 -28.41
N LEU A 268 -1.22 -7.13 -27.54
CA LEU A 268 -1.70 -7.96 -26.43
C LEU A 268 -2.46 -9.19 -26.94
N ASN A 269 -3.35 -9.02 -27.93
CA ASN A 269 -4.10 -10.13 -28.51
C ASN A 269 -3.19 -11.14 -29.20
N SER A 270 -2.24 -10.69 -30.03
CA SER A 270 -1.26 -11.58 -30.67
C SER A 270 -0.47 -12.39 -29.64
N ALA A 271 0.03 -11.73 -28.59
CA ALA A 271 0.82 -12.40 -27.55
C ALA A 271 0.02 -13.45 -26.74
N ILE A 272 -1.30 -13.29 -26.61
CA ILE A 272 -2.18 -14.26 -25.95
C ILE A 272 -2.40 -15.51 -26.81
N HIS A 273 -2.48 -15.37 -28.14
CA HIS A 273 -2.78 -16.47 -29.06
C HIS A 273 -1.56 -17.31 -29.49
N GLU A 274 -0.33 -16.84 -29.23
CA GLU A 274 0.91 -17.61 -29.43
C GLU A 274 1.21 -18.60 -28.28
N LYS A 275 0.23 -18.88 -27.41
CA LYS A 275 0.29 -19.89 -26.35
C LYS A 275 -0.46 -21.15 -26.72
#